data_AF-A0A920QM04-F1
#
_entry.id   AF-A0A920QM04-F1
#
_cell.length_a   1.000
_cell.length_b   1.000
_cell.length_c   1.000
_cell.angle_alpha   90.00
_cell.angle_beta   90.00
_cell.angle_gamma   90.00
#
_symmetry.space_group_name_H-M   'P 1'
#
loop_
_entity.id
_entity.type
_entity.pdbx_description
1 polymer ?
#
loop_
_entity_poly.entity_id
_entity_poly.type
_entity_poly.pdbx_seq_one_letter_code
_entity_poly.pdbx_strand_id
1 'polypeptide(L)'
;MQEYAKKYNMVIVVPIYEEEMTGVYYNAAAVIDANGEYLGKYRKTHIPHVAGFYEKFFFKPGNLGYPVFETAYCKLGVYICYDRHFPEGWRALSLMVQNILLILPQQLPDFPNIFGNWNSLLLQ
;
A
#
# COMPACT_ATOMS: atom_id res chain seq x y z
N MET A 1 6.57 0.53 -16.60
CA MET A 1 6.20 1.54 -15.58
C MET A 1 7.32 2.54 -15.31
N GLN A 2 8.57 2.11 -15.11
CA GLN A 2 9.72 3.02 -14.92
C GLN A 2 9.93 4.00 -16.07
N GLU A 3 9.83 3.54 -17.32
CA GLU A 3 9.94 4.42 -18.49
C GLU A 3 8.85 5.50 -18.51
N TYR A 4 7.63 5.17 -18.10
CA TYR A 4 6.52 6.12 -18.02
C TYR A 4 6.69 7.11 -16.86
N ALA A 5 7.12 6.62 -15.69
CA ALA A 5 7.46 7.47 -14.55
C ALA A 5 8.47 8.55 -14.95
N LYS A 6 9.54 8.13 -15.64
CA LYS A 6 10.57 9.03 -16.18
C LYS A 6 10.06 9.96 -17.28
N LYS A 7 9.29 9.43 -18.23
CA LYS A 7 8.78 10.20 -19.38
C LYS A 7 7.85 11.33 -18.95
N TYR A 8 7.01 11.08 -17.95
CA TYR A 8 6.02 12.04 -17.48
C TYR A 8 6.40 12.72 -16.18
N ASN A 9 7.60 12.46 -15.66
CA ASN A 9 8.11 13.00 -14.41
C ASN A 9 7.08 12.82 -13.28
N MET A 10 6.67 11.58 -13.02
CA MET A 10 5.65 11.25 -12.02
C MET A 10 6.07 10.07 -11.17
N VAL A 11 5.73 10.13 -9.88
CA VAL A 11 5.88 9.00 -8.95
C VAL A 11 4.75 8.02 -9.20
N ILE A 12 5.07 6.74 -9.37
CA ILE A 12 4.11 5.68 -9.61
C ILE A 12 4.16 4.66 -8.48
N VAL A 13 3.01 4.44 -7.84
CA VAL A 13 2.81 3.32 -6.90
C VAL A 13 2.00 2.25 -7.60
N VAL A 14 2.58 1.07 -7.74
CA VAL A 14 1.96 -0.04 -8.47
C VAL A 14 1.68 -1.19 -7.49
N PRO A 15 0.41 -1.55 -7.24
CA PRO A 15 0.10 -2.78 -6.54
C PRO A 15 0.50 -3.97 -7.43
N ILE A 16 1.28 -4.89 -6.86
CA ILE A 16 1.82 -6.07 -7.52
C ILE A 16 1.56 -7.31 -6.69
N TYR A 17 1.40 -8.42 -7.40
CA TYR A 17 1.43 -9.75 -6.81
C TYR A 17 2.90 -10.20 -6.76
N GLU A 18 3.48 -10.25 -5.57
CA GLU A 18 4.88 -10.62 -5.39
C GLU A 18 4.98 -12.12 -5.07
N GLU A 19 5.74 -12.85 -5.87
CA GLU A 19 6.21 -14.20 -5.56
C GLU A 19 7.63 -14.10 -5.00
N GLU A 20 7.80 -14.38 -3.70
CA GLU A 20 9.13 -14.41 -3.07
C GLU A 20 9.81 -15.76 -3.29
N MET A 21 9.03 -16.83 -3.22
CA MET A 21 9.43 -18.21 -3.49
C MET A 21 8.19 -18.97 -3.93
N THR A 22 8.36 -20.08 -4.66
CA THR A 22 7.24 -20.91 -5.11
C THR A 22 6.32 -21.27 -3.95
N GLY A 23 5.05 -20.84 -4.04
CA GLY A 23 4.02 -21.04 -3.00
C GLY A 23 4.01 -19.99 -1.87
N VAL A 24 4.91 -19.01 -1.88
CA VAL A 24 4.96 -17.89 -0.93
C VAL A 24 4.72 -16.59 -1.67
N TYR A 25 3.50 -16.08 -1.51
CA TYR A 25 3.06 -14.86 -2.18
C TYR A 25 2.76 -13.75 -1.19
N TYR A 26 3.02 -12.52 -1.62
CA TYR A 26 2.70 -11.31 -0.89
C TYR A 26 1.91 -10.35 -1.76
N ASN A 27 0.96 -9.66 -1.13
CA ASN A 27 0.35 -8.49 -1.72
C ASN A 27 1.28 -7.32 -1.45
N ALA A 28 1.95 -6.83 -2.49
CA ALA A 28 2.95 -5.79 -2.36
C ALA A 28 2.62 -4.57 -3.22
N ALA A 29 3.13 -3.41 -2.87
CA ALA A 29 3.07 -2.21 -3.68
C ALA A 29 4.49 -1.73 -3.95
N ALA A 30 4.87 -1.70 -5.22
CA ALA A 30 6.14 -1.18 -5.70
C ALA A 30 6.06 0.34 -5.85
N VAL A 31 7.09 1.05 -5.38
CA VAL A 31 7.21 2.50 -5.52
C VAL A 31 8.31 2.81 -6.53
N ILE A 32 7.95 3.60 -7.53
CA ILE A 32 8.84 4.07 -8.58
C ILE A 32 8.84 5.60 -8.53
N ASP A 33 10.01 6.20 -8.44
CA ASP A 33 10.17 7.65 -8.39
C ASP A 33 10.05 8.30 -9.79
N ALA A 34 9.88 9.62 -9.82
CA ALA A 34 9.74 10.41 -11.04
C ALA A 34 10.96 10.33 -11.98
N ASN A 35 12.14 9.99 -11.45
CA ASN A 35 13.34 9.72 -12.26
C ASN A 35 13.34 8.32 -12.94
N GLY A 36 12.36 7.47 -12.63
CA GLY A 36 12.25 6.08 -13.08
C GLY A 36 12.95 5.06 -12.16
N GLU A 37 13.55 5.49 -11.06
CA GLU A 37 14.22 4.65 -10.08
C GLU A 37 13.20 3.86 -9.26
N TYR A 38 13.52 2.59 -9.00
CA TYR A 38 12.75 1.76 -8.11
C TYR A 38 13.21 1.98 -6.66
N LEU A 39 12.38 2.62 -5.84
CA LEU A 39 12.70 2.94 -4.46
C LEU A 39 12.50 1.76 -3.50
N GLY A 40 11.66 0.80 -3.90
CA GLY A 40 11.38 -0.39 -3.10
C GLY A 40 9.92 -0.79 -3.13
N LYS A 41 9.52 -1.57 -2.13
CA LYS A 41 8.17 -2.13 -2.03
C LYS A 41 7.70 -2.20 -0.58
N TYR A 42 6.40 -2.07 -0.42
CA TYR A 42 5.71 -2.35 0.82
C TYR A 42 4.90 -3.64 0.67
N ARG A 43 4.98 -4.55 1.64
CA ARG A 43 4.16 -5.77 1.69
C ARG A 43 3.02 -5.57 2.68
N LYS A 44 1.78 -5.78 2.24
CA LYS A 44 0.55 -5.63 3.01
C LYS A 44 0.67 -6.36 4.35
N THR A 45 0.52 -5.63 5.44
CA THR A 45 0.75 -6.17 6.79
C THR A 45 -0.48 -6.96 7.27
N HIS A 46 -1.67 -6.39 7.11
CA HIS A 46 -2.93 -6.98 7.53
C HIS A 46 -3.65 -7.61 6.35
N ILE A 47 -3.59 -8.95 6.28
CA ILE A 47 -4.27 -9.71 5.24
C ILE A 47 -5.73 -9.95 5.65
N PRO A 48 -6.73 -9.42 4.90
CA PRO A 48 -8.13 -9.59 5.23
C PRO A 48 -8.55 -11.06 5.14
N HIS A 49 -9.43 -11.43 6.05
CA HIS A 49 -10.15 -12.70 6.00
C HIS A 49 -11.60 -12.44 6.40
N VAL A 50 -12.33 -11.83 5.47
CA VAL A 50 -13.73 -11.46 5.62
C VAL A 50 -14.51 -12.03 4.44
N ALA A 51 -15.82 -12.23 4.59
CA ALA A 51 -16.65 -12.75 3.51
C ALA A 51 -16.50 -11.88 2.25
N GLY A 52 -16.06 -12.48 1.14
CA GLY A 52 -15.74 -11.79 -0.12
C GLY A 52 -14.25 -11.47 -0.33
N PHE A 53 -13.43 -11.53 0.72
CA PHE A 53 -11.98 -11.31 0.68
C PHE A 53 -11.23 -12.38 1.47
N TYR A 54 -10.91 -13.47 0.79
CA TYR A 54 -10.20 -14.62 1.36
C TYR A 54 -8.69 -14.56 1.06
N GLU A 55 -8.08 -13.39 1.23
CA GLU A 55 -6.68 -13.15 0.87
C GLU A 55 -5.69 -13.99 1.68
N LYS A 56 -6.04 -14.42 2.91
CA LYS A 56 -5.17 -15.27 3.75
C LYS A 56 -4.82 -16.64 3.17
N PHE A 57 -5.58 -17.15 2.21
CA PHE A 57 -5.24 -18.42 1.55
C PHE A 57 -4.12 -18.26 0.51
N PHE A 58 -3.96 -17.05 -0.02
CA PHE A 58 -3.02 -16.75 -1.09
C PHE A 58 -1.80 -16.01 -0.58
N PHE A 59 -2.00 -15.05 0.34
CA PHE A 59 -0.96 -14.13 0.78
C PHE A 59 -0.50 -14.38 2.21
N LYS A 60 0.82 -14.30 2.40
CA LYS A 60 1.42 -14.22 3.73
C LYS A 60 1.39 -12.78 4.25
N PRO A 61 1.29 -12.58 5.58
CA PRO A 61 1.46 -11.26 6.19
C PRO A 61 2.82 -10.65 5.83
N GLY A 62 2.82 -9.37 5.48
CA GLY A 62 4.05 -8.65 5.14
C GLY A 62 5.07 -8.62 6.27
N ASN A 63 6.35 -8.72 5.90
CA ASN A 63 7.50 -8.80 6.81
C ASN A 63 8.44 -7.58 6.76
N LEU A 64 8.10 -6.54 5.97
CA LEU A 64 8.97 -5.38 5.73
C LEU A 64 8.66 -4.17 6.63
N GLY A 65 7.70 -4.30 7.55
CA GLY A 65 7.23 -3.17 8.36
C GLY A 65 6.59 -2.07 7.51
N TYR A 66 6.71 -0.81 7.94
CA TYR A 66 6.16 0.36 7.26
C TYR A 66 7.28 1.25 6.69
N PRO A 67 7.82 0.93 5.51
CA PRO A 67 8.87 1.72 4.88
C PRO A 67 8.32 3.07 4.40
N VAL A 68 9.14 4.10 4.56
CA VAL A 68 8.92 5.43 3.99
C VAL A 68 9.87 5.60 2.81
N PHE A 69 9.33 6.03 1.68
CA PHE A 69 10.09 6.23 0.45
C PHE A 69 10.31 7.72 0.22
N GLU A 70 11.57 8.14 0.07
CA GLU A 70 11.89 9.52 -0.31
C GLU A 70 11.76 9.65 -1.84
N THR A 71 10.73 10.37 -2.29
CA THR A 71 10.47 10.63 -3.71
C THR A 71 10.87 12.04 -4.08
N ALA A 72 10.92 12.35 -5.38
CA ALA A 72 11.24 13.68 -5.89
C ALA A 72 10.31 14.80 -5.36
N TYR A 73 9.11 14.47 -4.89
CA TYR A 73 8.10 15.44 -4.44
C TYR A 73 7.82 15.42 -2.95
N CYS A 74 7.88 14.25 -2.32
CA CYS A 74 7.54 14.11 -0.90
C CYS A 74 8.09 12.80 -0.32
N LYS A 75 8.00 12.66 1.01
CA LYS A 75 8.21 11.39 1.68
C LYS A 75 6.90 10.60 1.64
N LEU A 76 6.91 9.47 0.95
CA LEU A 76 5.73 8.68 0.63
C LEU A 76 5.63 7.48 1.56
N GLY A 77 4.48 7.33 2.23
CA GLY A 77 4.13 6.14 2.99
C GLY A 77 3.09 5.35 2.20
N VAL A 78 3.31 4.04 2.04
CA VAL A 78 2.35 3.19 1.32
C VAL A 78 1.60 2.31 2.31
N TYR A 79 0.29 2.21 2.12
CA TYR A 79 -0.60 1.52 3.04
C TYR A 79 -1.70 0.84 2.24
N ILE A 80 -1.96 -0.46 2.42
CA ILE A 80 -2.74 -1.22 1.42
C ILE A 80 -4.10 -1.66 1.98
N CYS A 81 -5.18 -1.17 1.35
CA CYS A 81 -6.56 -1.63 1.53
C CYS A 81 -6.93 -1.86 3.02
N TYR A 82 -6.90 -3.10 3.48
CA TYR A 82 -7.33 -3.52 4.81
C TYR A 82 -6.44 -3.01 5.95
N ASP A 83 -5.19 -2.63 5.66
CA ASP A 83 -4.33 -1.95 6.62
C ASP A 83 -5.03 -0.71 7.19
N ARG A 84 -5.92 -0.07 6.42
CA ARG A 84 -6.74 1.09 6.86
C ARG A 84 -7.66 0.86 8.07
N HIS A 85 -7.73 -0.32 8.64
CA HIS A 85 -8.50 -0.52 9.86
C HIS A 85 -7.63 -0.43 11.12
N PHE A 86 -6.32 -0.32 10.96
CA PHE A 86 -5.33 -0.41 12.04
C PHE A 86 -4.60 0.93 12.21
N PRO A 87 -5.05 1.81 13.14
CA PRO A 87 -4.44 3.13 13.37
C PRO A 87 -2.94 3.07 13.69
N GLU A 88 -2.43 1.91 14.13
CA GLU A 88 -1.04 1.67 14.46
C GLU A 88 -0.10 1.90 13.28
N GLY A 89 -0.50 1.48 12.06
CA GLY A 89 0.33 1.69 10.88
C GLY A 89 0.36 3.16 10.44
N TRP A 90 -0.76 3.87 10.54
CA TRP A 90 -0.79 5.32 10.37
C TRP A 90 0.07 6.05 11.38
N ARG A 91 0.00 5.64 12.65
CA ARG A 91 0.80 6.23 13.72
C ARG A 91 2.28 5.98 13.48
N ALA A 92 2.67 4.77 13.07
CA ALA A 92 4.04 4.44 12.75
C ALA A 92 4.58 5.27 11.59
N LEU A 93 3.82 5.38 10.49
CA LEU A 93 4.21 6.20 9.34
C LEU A 93 4.32 7.68 9.75
N SER A 94 3.27 8.26 10.35
CA SER A 94 3.24 9.69 10.75
C SER A 94 4.32 10.08 11.76
N LEU A 95 4.78 9.17 12.62
CA LEU A 95 5.89 9.45 13.53
C LEU A 95 7.24 9.50 12.82
N MET A 96 7.40 8.74 11.74
CA MET A 96 8.65 8.72 10.98
C MET A 96 8.79 9.97 10.09
N VAL A 97 7.73 10.75 9.87
CA VAL A 97 7.79 11.89 8.93
C VAL A 97 6.68 12.94 9.10
N GLN A 98 7.02 14.22 8.88
CA GLN A 98 6.08 15.34 9.03
C GLN A 98 5.16 15.60 7.81
N ASN A 99 5.44 15.05 6.63
CA ASN A 99 4.64 15.23 5.41
C ASN A 99 4.55 13.91 4.62
N ILE A 100 3.51 13.11 4.88
CA ILE A 100 3.32 11.80 4.25
C ILE A 100 2.10 11.83 3.35
N LEU A 101 2.31 11.54 2.07
CA LEU A 101 1.22 11.19 1.17
C LEU A 101 0.97 9.68 1.29
N LEU A 102 -0.25 9.32 1.69
CA LEU A 102 -0.69 7.93 1.85
C LEU A 102 -1.46 7.50 0.61
N ILE A 103 -0.94 6.50 -0.09
CA ILE A 103 -1.62 5.91 -1.26
C ILE A 103 -2.20 4.58 -0.82
N LEU A 104 -3.54 4.48 -0.87
CA LEU A 104 -4.33 3.29 -0.54
C LEU A 104 -4.80 2.60 -1.83
N PRO A 105 -3.99 1.74 -2.47
CA PRO A 105 -4.50 0.91 -3.55
C PRO A 105 -5.54 -0.06 -2.96
N GLN A 106 -6.80 0.11 -3.35
CA GLN A 106 -7.92 -0.70 -2.86
C GLN A 106 -8.51 -1.51 -4.00
N GLN A 107 -8.67 -2.82 -3.76
CA GLN A 107 -9.57 -3.65 -4.55
C GLN A 107 -10.94 -3.58 -3.89
N LEU A 108 -11.93 -3.04 -4.60
CA LEU A 108 -13.34 -3.06 -4.20
C LEU A 108 -14.01 -4.18 -5.01
N PRO A 109 -14.77 -5.09 -4.40
CA PRO A 109 -15.74 -5.86 -5.15
C PRO A 109 -17.00 -4.98 -5.27
N ASP A 110 -17.85 -5.21 -6.28
CA ASP A 110 -19.11 -4.49 -6.45
C ASP A 110 -20.14 -4.85 -5.35
N PHE A 111 -19.85 -4.53 -4.07
CA PHE A 111 -20.72 -4.82 -2.93
C PHE A 111 -21.49 -3.58 -2.46
N PRO A 112 -22.80 -3.73 -2.15
CA PRO A 112 -23.60 -2.66 -1.59
C PRO A 112 -23.21 -2.42 -0.13
N ASN A 113 -22.63 -1.25 0.15
CA ASN A 113 -22.61 -0.54 1.45
C ASN A 113 -22.80 -1.38 2.73
N ILE A 114 -21.90 -2.32 3.01
CA ILE A 114 -21.91 -3.10 4.27
C ILE A 114 -21.14 -2.37 5.38
N PHE A 115 -20.30 -1.40 5.04
CA PHE A 115 -19.47 -0.66 5.99
C PHE A 115 -19.94 0.80 6.01
N GLY A 116 -20.49 1.21 7.17
CA GLY A 116 -21.06 2.53 7.40
C GLY A 116 -20.09 3.69 7.19
N ASN A 117 -20.70 4.89 7.17
CA ASN A 117 -20.17 6.22 6.87
C ASN A 117 -18.65 6.34 6.65
N TRP A 118 -18.29 6.41 5.37
CA TRP A 118 -16.94 6.45 4.83
C TRP A 118 -16.08 7.66 5.22
N ASN A 119 -16.70 8.73 5.75
CA ASN A 119 -16.00 9.99 6.04
C ASN A 119 -15.27 10.04 7.39
N SER A 120 -15.49 9.09 8.30
CA SER A 120 -14.96 9.19 9.68
C SER A 120 -13.54 8.65 9.89
N LEU A 121 -12.95 8.01 8.89
CA LEU A 121 -11.63 7.36 8.99
C LEU A 121 -10.48 8.13 8.31
N LEU A 122 -10.80 9.16 7.51
CA LEU A 122 -9.79 10.00 6.84
C LEU A 122 -9.47 11.29 7.60
N LEU A 123 -10.18 11.57 8.71
CA LEU A 123 -10.15 12.84 9.45
C LEU A 123 -9.82 12.68 10.95
N GLN A 124 -9.18 11.60 11.38
CA GLN A 124 -8.63 11.47 12.74
C GLN A 124 -7.11 11.54 12.72
#